data_AF-A0AAW5CV66-F1
#
_entry.id   AF-A0AAW5CV66-F1
#
_cell.length_a   1.000
_cell.length_b   1.000
_cell.length_c   1.000
_cell.angle_alpha   90.00
_cell.angle_beta   90.00
_cell.angle_gamma   90.00
#
_symmetry.space_group_name_H-M   'P 1'
#
loop_
_entity.id
_entity.type
_entity.pdbx_description
1 polymer ?
#
loop_
_entity_poly.entity_id
_entity_poly.type
_entity_poly.pdbx_seq_one_letter_code
_entity_poly.pdbx_strand_id
1 'polypeptide(L)'
;MSISDKWELISAELLAAYKLLPTEIKESDFGYCEEDFLEYLSVNELRLAMEELDGVIEGNESPGHLFWEHLIKAATLMSRPEHAKKYEQYKVAT
;
A
#
# COMPACT_ATOMS: atom_id res chain seq x y z
N MET A 1 -8.60 5.44 -20.73
CA MET A 1 -7.88 4.41 -19.96
C MET A 1 -8.85 3.26 -19.74
N SER A 2 -8.46 2.05 -20.10
CA SER A 2 -9.28 0.86 -19.85
C SER A 2 -9.27 0.52 -18.35
N ILE A 3 -10.19 -0.34 -17.90
CA ILE A 3 -10.17 -0.83 -16.52
C ILE A 3 -8.89 -1.63 -16.26
N SER A 4 -8.42 -2.40 -17.25
CA SER A 4 -7.17 -3.16 -17.18
C SER A 4 -5.95 -2.27 -17.02
N ASP A 5 -5.83 -1.21 -17.83
CA ASP A 5 -4.71 -0.25 -17.73
C ASP A 5 -4.68 0.39 -16.33
N LYS A 6 -5.87 0.63 -15.76
CA LYS A 6 -6.02 1.22 -14.43
C LYS A 6 -5.58 0.23 -13.34
N TRP A 7 -5.91 -1.05 -13.46
CA TRP A 7 -5.45 -2.10 -12.54
C TRP A 7 -3.94 -2.28 -12.58
N GLU A 8 -3.34 -2.24 -13.76
CA GLU A 8 -1.89 -2.31 -13.92
C GLU A 8 -1.17 -1.14 -13.24
N LEU A 9 -1.68 0.08 -13.43
CA LEU A 9 -1.12 1.26 -12.76
C LEU A 9 -1.23 1.16 -11.23
N ILE A 10 -2.38 0.74 -10.72
CA ILE A 10 -2.57 0.54 -9.28
C ILE A 10 -1.58 -0.52 -8.76
N SER A 11 -1.49 -1.67 -9.44
CA SER A 11 -0.59 -2.75 -9.06
C SER A 11 0.87 -2.30 -9.06
N ALA A 12 1.27 -1.47 -10.03
CA ALA A 12 2.60 -0.90 -10.11
C ALA A 12 2.91 0.01 -8.92
N GLU A 13 1.97 0.87 -8.51
CA GLU A 13 2.12 1.72 -7.32
C GLU A 13 2.23 0.89 -6.03
N LEU A 14 1.39 -0.15 -5.88
CA LEU A 14 1.46 -1.04 -4.72
C LEU A 14 2.79 -1.82 -4.65
N LEU A 15 3.27 -2.34 -5.78
CA LEU A 15 4.58 -2.99 -5.86
C LEU A 15 5.74 -2.03 -5.58
N ALA A 16 5.62 -0.76 -5.99
CA ALA A 16 6.64 0.24 -5.71
C ALA A 16 6.69 0.56 -4.21
N ALA A 17 5.54 0.68 -3.54
CA ALA A 17 5.47 0.81 -2.08
C ALA A 17 6.08 -0.40 -1.37
N TYR A 18 5.67 -1.62 -1.74
CA TYR A 18 6.19 -2.86 -1.17
C TYR A 18 7.74 -2.96 -1.23
N LYS A 19 8.35 -2.58 -2.36
CA LYS A 19 9.82 -2.59 -2.53
C LYS A 19 10.57 -1.60 -1.64
N LEU A 20 9.88 -0.65 -1.02
CA LEU A 20 10.46 0.31 -0.08
C LEU A 20 10.40 -0.18 1.37
N LEU A 21 9.73 -1.31 1.64
CA LEU A 21 9.71 -1.87 2.98
C LEU A 21 11.11 -2.33 3.41
N PRO A 22 11.50 -2.10 4.68
CA PRO A 22 12.74 -2.61 5.22
C PRO A 22 12.70 -4.14 5.33
N THR A 23 13.86 -4.78 5.22
CA THR A 23 13.99 -6.25 5.35
C THR A 23 13.57 -6.78 6.73
N GLU A 24 13.54 -5.91 7.75
CA GLU A 24 13.18 -6.26 9.13
C GLU A 24 11.74 -5.86 9.48
N ILE A 25 10.88 -5.66 8.48
CA ILE A 25 9.45 -5.37 8.71
C ILE A 25 8.82 -6.53 9.49
N LYS A 26 8.07 -6.19 10.54
CA LYS A 26 7.34 -7.17 11.35
C LYS A 26 5.97 -7.39 10.74
N GLU A 27 5.68 -8.66 10.49
CA GLU A 27 4.36 -9.13 10.12
C GLU A 27 3.49 -9.42 11.35
N SER A 28 2.17 -9.30 11.22
CA SER A 28 1.24 -9.66 12.30
C SER A 28 -0.17 -9.94 11.80
N ASP A 29 -0.92 -10.76 12.55
CA ASP A 29 -2.33 -11.10 12.28
C ASP A 29 -3.28 -9.87 12.22
N PHE A 30 -2.84 -8.72 12.72
CA PHE A 30 -3.62 -7.47 12.77
C PHE A 30 -3.00 -6.34 11.93
N GLY A 31 -1.94 -6.63 11.18
CA GLY A 31 -1.17 -5.65 10.41
C GLY A 31 -0.75 -6.24 9.07
N TYR A 32 0.43 -5.86 8.60
CA TYR A 32 0.97 -6.34 7.32
C TYR A 32 1.29 -7.85 7.35
N CYS A 33 0.91 -8.55 6.28
CA CYS A 33 1.37 -9.89 5.93
C CYS A 33 1.88 -9.90 4.47
N GLU A 34 3.12 -10.35 4.25
CA GLU A 34 3.72 -10.33 2.91
C GLU A 34 3.04 -11.33 1.97
N GLU A 35 2.73 -12.52 2.48
CA GLU A 35 2.07 -13.58 1.72
C GLU A 35 0.69 -13.14 1.24
N ASP A 36 -0.12 -12.57 2.14
CA ASP A 36 -1.47 -12.07 1.83
C ASP A 36 -1.41 -10.91 0.82
N PHE A 37 -0.46 -9.97 1.00
CA PHE A 37 -0.26 -8.88 0.05
C PHE A 37 -0.02 -9.39 -1.38
N LEU A 38 0.90 -10.35 -1.54
CA LEU A 38 1.27 -10.92 -2.83
C LEU A 38 0.12 -11.74 -3.42
N GLU A 39 -0.62 -12.49 -2.59
CA GLU A 39 -1.80 -13.23 -3.02
C GLU A 39 -2.86 -12.28 -3.58
N TYR A 40 -3.29 -11.29 -2.80
CA TYR A 40 -4.31 -10.32 -3.22
C TYR A 40 -3.91 -9.57 -4.49
N LEU A 41 -2.64 -9.17 -4.60
CA LEU A 41 -2.13 -8.52 -5.79
C LEU A 41 -2.24 -9.44 -7.02
N SER A 42 -1.93 -10.73 -6.87
CA SER A 42 -1.94 -11.70 -7.98
C SER A 42 -3.34 -11.96 -8.57
N VAL A 43 -4.39 -11.79 -7.76
CA VAL A 43 -5.80 -11.98 -8.17
C VAL A 43 -6.54 -10.66 -8.44
N ASN A 44 -5.83 -9.52 -8.47
CA ASN A 44 -6.37 -8.17 -8.63
C ASN A 44 -7.32 -7.72 -7.50
N GLU A 45 -7.17 -8.25 -6.29
CA GLU A 45 -7.84 -7.75 -5.08
C GLU A 45 -7.11 -6.51 -4.53
N LEU A 46 -6.96 -5.50 -5.39
CA LEU A 46 -6.07 -4.35 -5.18
C LEU A 46 -6.38 -3.53 -3.92
N ARG A 47 -7.63 -3.54 -3.46
CA ARG A 47 -8.00 -2.88 -2.19
C ARG A 47 -7.41 -3.64 -0.99
N LEU A 48 -7.52 -4.96 -0.98
CA LEU A 48 -6.98 -5.78 0.11
C LEU A 48 -5.45 -5.69 0.11
N ALA A 49 -4.81 -5.77 -1.06
CA ALA A 49 -3.37 -5.55 -1.18
C ALA A 49 -2.93 -4.16 -0.65
N MET A 50 -3.73 -3.10 -0.84
CA MET A 50 -3.45 -1.79 -0.26
C MET A 50 -3.64 -1.77 1.27
N GLU A 51 -4.62 -2.50 1.79
CA GLU A 51 -4.89 -2.62 3.22
C GLU A 51 -3.76 -3.36 3.96
N GLU A 52 -3.16 -4.38 3.34
CA GLU A 52 -1.94 -5.03 3.86
C GLU A 52 -0.80 -4.02 4.03
N LEU A 53 -0.52 -3.22 2.99
CA LEU A 53 0.52 -2.20 3.04
C LEU A 53 0.18 -1.05 4.00
N ASP A 54 -1.09 -0.70 4.20
CA ASP A 54 -1.51 0.24 5.23
C ASP A 54 -1.23 -0.31 6.64
N GLY A 55 -1.44 -1.61 6.83
CA GLY A 55 -1.21 -2.33 8.08
C GLY A 55 0.25 -2.35 8.56
N VAL A 56 1.22 -1.95 7.74
CA VAL A 56 2.64 -1.89 8.16
C VAL A 56 2.86 -0.98 9.35
N ILE A 57 2.02 0.04 9.56
CA ILE A 57 2.15 0.94 10.70
C ILE A 57 1.86 0.26 12.06
N GLU A 58 1.20 -0.89 12.04
CA GLU A 58 0.90 -1.68 13.23
C GLU A 58 2.17 -2.42 13.67
N GLY A 59 2.92 -1.82 14.60
CA GLY A 59 4.10 -2.43 15.22
C GLY A 59 5.43 -2.18 14.50
N ASN A 60 5.44 -1.34 13.44
CA ASN A 60 6.65 -0.91 12.77
C ASN A 60 6.80 0.63 12.76
N GLU A 61 8.03 1.08 12.53
CA GLU A 61 8.30 2.47 12.20
C GLU A 61 7.77 2.79 10.80
N SER A 62 7.45 4.06 10.56
CA SER A 62 6.99 4.52 9.25
C SER A 62 8.04 4.17 8.17
N PRO A 63 7.65 3.49 7.06
CA PRO A 63 8.59 3.14 5.99
C PRO A 63 9.13 4.36 5.22
N GLY A 64 8.59 5.56 5.49
CA GLY A 64 9.07 6.82 4.96
C GLY A 64 8.17 7.44 3.89
N HIS A 65 8.56 8.64 3.45
CA HIS A 65 7.74 9.50 2.59
C HIS A 65 7.32 8.85 1.27
N LEU A 66 8.26 8.21 0.56
CA LEU A 66 8.03 7.64 -0.77
C LEU A 66 7.03 6.48 -0.72
N PHE A 67 7.06 5.68 0.35
CA PHE A 67 6.11 4.60 0.57
C PHE A 67 4.67 5.13 0.60
N TRP A 68 4.42 6.14 1.42
CA TRP A 68 3.10 6.75 1.54
C TRP A 68 2.67 7.47 0.27
N GLU A 69 3.60 8.07 -0.48
CA GLU A 69 3.31 8.69 -1.77
C GLU A 69 2.75 7.68 -2.79
N HIS A 70 3.34 6.47 -2.86
CA HIS A 70 2.83 5.39 -3.71
C HIS A 70 1.43 4.93 -3.27
N LEU A 71 1.18 4.77 -1.96
CA LEU A 71 -0.15 4.42 -1.46
C LEU A 71 -1.20 5.52 -1.74
N ILE A 72 -0.83 6.80 -1.68
CA ILE A 72 -1.72 7.92 -2.05
C ILE A 72 -2.09 7.85 -3.53
N LYS A 73 -1.13 7.55 -4.42
CA LYS A 73 -1.38 7.38 -5.85
C LYS A 73 -2.30 6.19 -6.10
N ALA A 74 -2.05 5.04 -5.48
CA ALA A 74 -2.90 3.86 -5.57
C ALA A 74 -4.34 4.16 -5.10
N ALA A 75 -4.50 4.78 -3.93
CA ALA A 75 -5.81 5.16 -3.39
C ALA A 75 -6.56 6.16 -4.30
N THR A 76 -5.85 7.12 -4.88
CA THR A 76 -6.42 8.10 -5.82
C THR A 76 -6.91 7.40 -7.09
N LEU A 77 -6.10 6.49 -7.65
CA LEU A 77 -6.50 5.67 -8.78
C LEU A 77 -7.74 4.84 -8.42
N MET A 78 -7.80 4.21 -7.25
CA MET A 78 -8.97 3.46 -6.79
C MET A 78 -10.20 4.31 -6.44
N SER A 79 -10.09 5.65 -6.50
CA SER A 79 -11.15 6.58 -6.08
C SER A 79 -11.52 6.43 -4.59
N ARG A 80 -10.50 6.29 -3.74
CA ARG A 80 -10.56 6.13 -2.27
C ARG A 80 -9.93 7.34 -1.55
N PRO A 81 -10.55 8.53 -1.61
CA PRO A 81 -9.98 9.76 -1.05
C PRO A 81 -9.75 9.70 0.47
N GLU A 82 -10.52 8.89 1.20
CA GLU A 82 -10.38 8.69 2.64
C GLU A 82 -9.04 8.03 2.99
N HIS A 83 -8.59 7.06 2.19
CA HIS A 83 -7.31 6.38 2.36
C HIS A 83 -6.16 7.34 2.02
N ALA A 84 -6.26 8.05 0.89
CA ALA A 84 -5.26 9.05 0.52
C ALA A 84 -5.09 10.12 1.61
N LYS A 85 -6.18 10.59 2.22
CA LYS A 85 -6.13 11.56 3.32
C LYS A 85 -5.48 10.98 4.58
N LYS A 86 -5.72 9.72 4.91
CA LYS A 86 -5.04 9.01 6.00
C LYS A 86 -3.52 8.97 5.76
N TYR A 87 -3.11 8.56 4.56
CA TYR A 87 -1.68 8.41 4.22
C TYR A 87 -0.92 9.73 4.18
N GLU A 88 -1.56 10.84 3.81
CA GLU A 88 -0.95 12.18 3.90
C GLU A 88 -0.53 12.53 5.34
N GLN A 89 -1.22 12.02 6.35
CA GLN A 89 -0.83 12.25 7.76
C GLN A 89 0.46 11.51 8.10
N TYR A 90 0.65 10.29 7.60
CA TYR A 90 1.86 9.51 7.81
C TYR A 90 3.04 9.97 6.98
N LYS A 91 2.76 10.51 5.78
CA LYS A 91 3.77 11.07 4.88
C LYS A 91 4.55 12.25 5.48
N VAL A 92 3.92 13.03 6.36
CA VAL A 92 4.49 14.23 7.00
C VAL A 92 5.13 13.90 8.36
N ALA A 93 4.76 12.79 8.98
CA ALA A 93 5.35 12.34 10.25
C ALA A 93 6.75 11.76 9.99
N THR A 94 7.77 12.62 9.98
CA THR A 94 9.19 12.24 9.99
C THR A 94 9.93 13.01 11.08
#